data_AF-A0A2I0N836-F1
#
_entry.id   AF-A0A2I0N836-F1
#
_cell.length_a   1.000
_cell.length_b   1.000
_cell.length_c   1.000
_cell.angle_alpha   90.00
_cell.angle_beta   90.00
_cell.angle_gamma   90.00
#
_symmetry.space_group_name_H-M   'P 1'
#
loop_
_entity.id
_entity.type
_entity.pdbx_description
1 polymer ?
#
loop_
_entity_poly.entity_id
_entity_poly.type
_entity_poly.pdbx_seq_one_letter_code
_entity_poly.pdbx_strand_id
1 'polypeptide(L)'
;MILQDFAGLCRTLQDFAIACRRPSARVSIWSKILNAHRIRSKSGKMENVVVSMGGSIIAPETIDPVHVGAIAGMLKRVCEQVKVYVIVGGGRTARKYIDAARELCADEAALDTLGICATRLNAMLLITAIGEKAFSQVPESVSEAAGIGRNRRRIVVMGGTTPGHSTDYVGAELASILEDARFVNATNVDYVYTRDPKKHADAERLEELTIDRLIEINGGTAWNSAGANAVMDGPACALIKRHRIPTSVVNGSDMETLENVILGKPFKGTKIIV
;
A
#
# COMPACT_ATOMS: atom_id res chain seq x y z
N MET A 1 44.27 11.82 -2.94
CA MET A 1 43.41 11.38 -1.81
C MET A 1 42.84 9.97 -2.02
N ILE A 2 43.57 9.06 -2.68
CA ILE A 2 43.15 7.65 -2.95
C ILE A 2 44.17 6.66 -2.34
N LEU A 3 45.36 7.13 -1.93
CA LEU A 3 46.43 6.29 -1.38
C LEU A 3 46.35 6.08 0.15
N GLN A 4 45.52 6.84 0.88
CA GLN A 4 45.33 6.64 2.33
C GLN A 4 44.35 5.50 2.67
N ASP A 5 43.48 5.10 1.74
CA ASP A 5 42.48 4.04 1.96
C ASP A 5 43.05 2.61 1.82
N PHE A 6 44.16 2.43 1.09
CA PHE A 6 44.82 1.13 0.98
C PHE A 6 45.45 0.67 2.31
N ALA A 7 45.94 1.62 3.12
CA ALA A 7 46.51 1.32 4.43
C ALA A 7 45.43 0.89 5.46
N GLY A 8 44.18 1.34 5.27
CA GLY A 8 43.03 0.91 6.07
C GLY A 8 42.57 -0.51 5.70
N LEU A 9 42.55 -0.82 4.40
CA LEU A 9 42.18 -2.14 3.88
C LEU A 9 43.21 -3.23 4.23
N CYS A 10 44.51 -2.90 4.19
CA CYS A 10 45.57 -3.82 4.61
C CYS A 10 45.55 -4.12 6.12
N ARG A 11 45.22 -3.12 6.97
CA ARG A 11 45.02 -3.34 8.41
C ARG A 11 43.85 -4.26 8.70
N THR A 12 42.74 -4.09 7.98
CA THR A 12 41.56 -4.97 8.14
C THR A 12 41.85 -6.40 7.71
N LEU A 13 42.69 -6.62 6.69
CA LEU A 13 43.11 -7.95 6.25
C LEU A 13 44.11 -8.62 7.22
N GLN A 14 45.01 -7.85 7.84
CA GLN A 14 45.90 -8.35 8.90
C GLN A 14 45.12 -8.74 10.17
N ASP A 15 44.14 -7.93 10.58
CA ASP A 15 43.24 -8.25 11.70
C ASP A 15 42.37 -9.49 11.40
N PHE A 16 41.99 -9.69 10.12
CA PHE A 16 41.26 -10.87 9.66
C PHE A 16 42.10 -12.16 9.74
N ALA A 17 43.39 -12.08 9.44
CA ALA A 17 44.32 -13.20 9.54
C ALA A 17 44.58 -13.61 11.00
N ILE A 18 44.60 -12.65 11.92
CA ILE A 18 44.79 -12.88 13.36
C ILE A 18 43.51 -13.45 14.02
N ALA A 19 42.33 -12.98 13.60
CA ALA A 19 41.04 -13.44 14.13
C ALA A 19 40.62 -14.85 13.68
N CYS A 20 41.25 -15.40 12.63
CA CYS A 20 40.97 -16.75 12.11
C CYS A 20 41.36 -17.91 13.05
N ARG A 21 41.94 -17.63 14.23
CA ARG A 21 42.33 -18.66 15.23
C ARG A 21 41.27 -18.95 16.30
N ARG A 22 40.08 -18.34 16.26
CA ARG A 22 39.00 -18.58 17.25
C ARG A 22 37.64 -18.84 16.58
N PRO A 23 36.99 -20.01 16.80
CA PRO A 23 35.73 -20.39 16.13
C PRO A 23 34.56 -19.43 16.37
N SER A 24 34.48 -18.80 17.55
CA SER A 24 33.37 -17.93 17.95
C SER A 24 33.39 -16.52 17.31
N ALA A 25 34.52 -16.08 16.75
CA ALA A 25 34.65 -14.76 16.13
C ALA A 25 34.14 -14.73 14.67
N ARG A 26 34.07 -15.88 13.99
CA ARG A 26 33.61 -15.99 12.60
C ARG A 26 32.13 -15.58 12.47
N VAL A 27 31.24 -16.06 13.32
CA VAL A 27 29.80 -15.78 13.21
C VAL A 27 29.47 -14.28 13.35
N SER A 28 30.13 -13.59 14.28
CA SER A 28 29.93 -12.15 14.53
C SER A 28 30.45 -11.27 13.38
N ILE A 29 31.57 -11.66 12.75
CA ILE A 29 32.16 -10.90 11.65
C ILE A 29 31.36 -11.15 10.37
N TRP A 30 30.94 -12.39 10.10
CA TRP A 30 30.08 -12.70 8.95
C TRP A 30 28.69 -12.08 9.10
N SER A 31 28.11 -12.01 10.30
CA SER A 31 26.84 -11.29 10.51
C SER A 31 26.99 -9.78 10.34
N LYS A 32 28.11 -9.19 10.78
CA LYS A 32 28.42 -7.77 10.57
C LYS A 32 28.72 -7.44 9.11
N ILE A 33 29.37 -8.34 8.36
CA ILE A 33 29.63 -8.19 6.92
C ILE A 33 28.32 -8.36 6.13
N LEU A 34 27.48 -9.34 6.49
CA LEU A 34 26.14 -9.52 5.90
C LEU A 34 25.23 -8.32 6.21
N ASN A 35 25.25 -7.79 7.44
CA ASN A 35 24.54 -6.56 7.77
C ASN A 35 25.12 -5.36 7.02
N ALA A 36 26.45 -5.23 6.93
CA ALA A 36 27.09 -4.15 6.18
C ALA A 36 26.81 -4.24 4.66
N HIS A 37 26.65 -5.44 4.09
CA HIS A 37 26.18 -5.65 2.72
C HIS A 37 24.68 -5.37 2.57
N ARG A 38 23.84 -5.77 3.53
CA ARG A 38 22.41 -5.43 3.58
C ARG A 38 22.15 -3.93 3.74
N ILE A 39 23.07 -3.24 4.42
CA ILE A 39 23.05 -1.78 4.60
C ILE A 39 23.66 -1.08 3.36
N ARG A 40 24.71 -1.63 2.74
CA ARG A 40 25.29 -1.09 1.48
C ARG A 40 24.41 -1.32 0.25
N SER A 41 23.55 -2.34 0.20
CA SER A 41 22.65 -2.55 -0.96
C SER A 41 21.43 -1.63 -0.97
N LYS A 42 21.12 -0.94 0.15
CA LYS A 42 20.01 0.02 0.27
C LYS A 42 20.36 1.45 -0.19
N SER A 43 21.59 1.72 -0.60
CA SER A 43 21.98 3.06 -1.05
C SER A 43 21.56 3.32 -2.50
N GLY A 44 20.40 3.95 -2.70
CA GLY A 44 19.99 4.58 -3.97
C GLY A 44 18.64 4.17 -4.56
N LYS A 45 17.92 3.22 -3.96
CA LYS A 45 16.62 2.74 -4.43
C LYS A 45 15.51 3.22 -3.50
N MET A 46 14.58 4.02 -4.03
CA MET A 46 13.37 4.44 -3.32
C MET A 46 12.48 3.22 -3.05
N GLU A 47 11.96 3.11 -1.82
CA GLU A 47 11.00 2.09 -1.40
C GLU A 47 9.70 2.21 -2.21
N ASN A 48 9.04 1.09 -2.50
CA ASN A 48 7.72 1.08 -3.13
C ASN A 48 6.63 1.12 -2.06
N VAL A 49 5.68 2.03 -2.20
CA VAL A 49 4.52 2.14 -1.32
C VAL A 49 3.26 2.10 -2.17
N VAL A 50 2.45 1.08 -1.94
CA VAL A 50 1.15 0.90 -2.59
C VAL A 50 0.07 1.32 -1.60
N VAL A 51 -0.76 2.27 -1.99
CA VAL A 51 -1.83 2.83 -1.17
C VAL A 51 -3.16 2.46 -1.82
N SER A 52 -3.94 1.58 -1.19
CA SER A 52 -5.36 1.45 -1.52
C SER A 52 -6.11 2.57 -0.80
N MET A 53 -6.72 3.47 -1.55
CA MET A 53 -7.45 4.61 -1.02
C MET A 53 -8.93 4.41 -1.24
N GLY A 54 -9.67 4.19 -0.17
CA GLY A 54 -11.12 4.02 -0.19
C GLY A 54 -11.80 5.16 -0.95
N GLY A 55 -12.72 4.82 -1.85
CA GLY A 55 -13.30 5.81 -2.77
C GLY A 55 -14.09 6.93 -2.08
N SER A 56 -14.58 6.71 -0.86
CA SER A 56 -15.21 7.75 -0.04
C SER A 56 -14.24 8.82 0.46
N ILE A 57 -12.92 8.57 0.42
CA ILE A 57 -11.90 9.56 0.77
C ILE A 57 -11.74 10.56 -0.39
N ILE A 58 -11.78 10.09 -1.64
CA ILE A 58 -11.67 10.95 -2.83
C ILE A 58 -13.01 11.56 -3.23
N ALA A 59 -14.04 10.73 -3.30
CA ALA A 59 -15.37 11.08 -3.76
C ALA A 59 -16.43 10.55 -2.77
N PRO A 60 -16.63 11.27 -1.64
CA PRO A 60 -17.79 11.05 -0.76
C PRO A 60 -19.09 11.49 -1.49
N GLU A 61 -20.14 11.90 -0.77
CA GLU A 61 -21.41 12.29 -1.39
C GLU A 61 -21.25 13.44 -2.40
N THR A 62 -20.42 14.41 -2.03
CA THR A 62 -20.02 15.55 -2.87
C THR A 62 -18.50 15.59 -2.94
N ILE A 63 -17.96 15.73 -4.15
CA ILE A 63 -16.52 15.86 -4.35
C ILE A 63 -16.09 17.24 -3.87
N ASP A 64 -15.13 17.29 -2.94
CA ASP A 64 -14.49 18.52 -2.46
C ASP A 64 -13.14 18.74 -3.17
N PRO A 65 -13.03 19.72 -4.08
CA PRO A 65 -11.78 20.02 -4.77
C PRO A 65 -10.64 20.43 -3.83
N VAL A 66 -10.94 21.06 -2.68
CA VAL A 66 -9.93 21.47 -1.70
C VAL A 66 -9.31 20.23 -1.06
N HIS A 67 -10.14 19.26 -0.66
CA HIS A 67 -9.69 18.00 -0.11
C HIS A 67 -8.85 17.18 -1.11
N VAL A 68 -9.33 17.03 -2.35
CA VAL A 68 -8.58 16.33 -3.41
C VAL A 68 -7.25 17.03 -3.70
N GLY A 69 -7.24 18.37 -3.71
CA GLY A 69 -6.03 19.18 -3.85
C GLY A 69 -5.04 18.97 -2.69
N ALA A 70 -5.53 18.82 -1.46
CA ALA A 70 -4.70 18.53 -0.28
C ALA A 70 -4.05 17.15 -0.37
N ILE A 71 -4.79 16.11 -0.79
CA ILE A 71 -4.27 14.77 -1.04
C ILE A 71 -3.19 14.82 -2.12
N ALA A 72 -3.48 15.45 -3.26
CA ALA A 72 -2.51 15.61 -4.34
C ALA A 72 -1.25 16.36 -3.88
N GLY A 73 -1.40 17.41 -3.07
CA GLY A 73 -0.29 18.14 -2.46
C GLY A 73 0.59 17.26 -1.57
N MET A 74 -0.01 16.42 -0.73
CA MET A 74 0.70 15.46 0.11
C MET A 74 1.43 14.41 -0.74
N LEU A 75 0.73 13.79 -1.70
CA LEU A 75 1.30 12.79 -2.61
C LEU A 75 2.53 13.34 -3.36
N LYS A 76 2.48 14.61 -3.79
CA LYS A 76 3.62 15.32 -4.41
C LYS A 76 4.81 15.49 -3.48
N ARG A 77 4.60 15.64 -2.17
CA ARG A 77 5.71 15.75 -1.19
C ARG A 77 6.35 14.39 -0.92
N VAL A 78 5.53 13.35 -0.70
CA VAL A 78 6.04 12.03 -0.34
C VAL A 78 6.71 11.30 -1.50
N CYS A 79 6.30 11.58 -2.76
CA CYS A 79 6.91 10.96 -3.93
C CYS A 79 8.37 11.34 -4.19
N GLU A 80 8.89 12.36 -3.47
CA GLU A 80 10.32 12.72 -3.51
C GLU A 80 11.18 11.74 -2.68
N GLN A 81 10.57 10.96 -1.78
CA GLN A 81 11.27 10.05 -0.87
C GLN A 81 10.97 8.57 -1.17
N VAL A 82 9.75 8.28 -1.66
CA VAL A 82 9.29 6.92 -1.97
C VAL A 82 8.61 6.86 -3.34
N LYS A 83 8.54 5.67 -3.93
CA LYS A 83 7.72 5.43 -5.12
C LYS A 83 6.29 5.15 -4.69
N VAL A 84 5.36 5.97 -5.16
CA VAL A 84 3.96 5.90 -4.73
C VAL A 84 3.07 5.35 -5.84
N TYR A 85 2.31 4.33 -5.49
CA TYR A 85 1.24 3.77 -6.30
C TYR A 85 -0.06 3.94 -5.53
N VAL A 86 -1.09 4.51 -6.15
CA VAL A 86 -2.39 4.75 -5.52
C VAL A 86 -3.47 4.01 -6.28
N ILE A 87 -4.21 3.13 -5.61
CA ILE A 87 -5.40 2.47 -6.15
C ILE A 87 -6.61 3.19 -5.56
N VAL A 88 -7.41 3.84 -6.38
CA VAL A 88 -8.53 4.66 -5.92
C VAL A 88 -9.83 3.86 -5.98
N GLY A 89 -10.55 3.79 -4.86
CA GLY A 89 -11.86 3.15 -4.77
C GLY A 89 -12.98 3.91 -5.50
N GLY A 90 -14.08 3.22 -5.77
CA GLY A 90 -15.23 3.78 -6.52
C GLY A 90 -16.18 4.65 -5.71
N GLY A 91 -16.17 4.54 -4.38
CA GLY A 91 -16.87 5.45 -3.47
C GLY A 91 -18.38 5.42 -3.60
N ARG A 92 -19.04 6.57 -3.39
CA ARG A 92 -20.50 6.67 -3.54
C ARG A 92 -20.93 6.54 -5.01
N THR A 93 -20.14 7.05 -5.95
CA THR A 93 -20.39 6.95 -7.40
C THR A 93 -20.54 5.50 -7.84
N ALA A 94 -19.59 4.62 -7.52
CA ALA A 94 -19.71 3.19 -7.84
C ALA A 94 -20.99 2.59 -7.28
N ARG A 95 -21.30 2.84 -6.00
CA ARG A 95 -22.51 2.32 -5.36
C ARG A 95 -23.79 2.76 -6.07
N LYS A 96 -23.92 4.04 -6.42
CA LYS A 96 -25.10 4.56 -7.15
C LYS A 96 -25.31 3.84 -8.49
N TYR A 97 -24.24 3.63 -9.26
CA TYR A 97 -24.32 2.95 -10.56
C TYR A 97 -24.56 1.45 -10.42
N ILE A 98 -23.90 0.79 -9.46
CA ILE A 98 -24.09 -0.63 -9.16
C ILE A 98 -25.53 -0.89 -8.70
N ASP A 99 -26.06 -0.07 -7.79
CA ASP A 99 -27.42 -0.23 -7.27
C ASP A 99 -28.45 -0.05 -8.39
N ALA A 100 -28.31 0.99 -9.22
CA ALA A 100 -29.19 1.21 -10.37
C ALA A 100 -29.12 0.06 -11.40
N ALA A 101 -27.91 -0.45 -11.71
CA ALA A 101 -27.77 -1.56 -12.65
C ALA A 101 -28.30 -2.89 -12.07
N ARG A 102 -28.21 -3.07 -10.75
CA ARG A 102 -28.79 -4.23 -10.07
C ARG A 102 -30.31 -4.22 -10.14
N GLU A 103 -30.94 -3.04 -10.00
CA GLU A 103 -32.39 -2.87 -10.22
C GLU A 103 -32.80 -3.18 -11.68
N LEU A 104 -31.86 -3.04 -12.63
CA LEU A 104 -32.02 -3.43 -14.03
C LEU A 104 -31.65 -4.90 -14.30
N CYS A 105 -31.47 -5.72 -13.27
CA CYS A 105 -31.12 -7.14 -13.36
C CYS A 105 -29.80 -7.44 -14.07
N ALA A 106 -28.81 -6.54 -13.99
CA ALA A 106 -27.46 -6.80 -14.48
C ALA A 106 -26.78 -7.94 -13.68
N ASP A 107 -25.94 -8.72 -14.35
CA ASP A 107 -25.11 -9.73 -13.69
C ASP A 107 -23.95 -9.10 -12.89
N GLU A 108 -23.36 -9.85 -11.95
CA GLU A 108 -22.29 -9.33 -11.09
C GLU A 108 -21.05 -8.87 -11.87
N ALA A 109 -20.75 -9.46 -13.03
CA ALA A 109 -19.63 -9.03 -13.86
C ALA A 109 -19.86 -7.64 -14.47
N ALA A 110 -21.09 -7.35 -14.89
CA ALA A 110 -21.50 -6.02 -15.33
C ALA A 110 -21.50 -5.01 -14.17
N LEU A 111 -21.94 -5.41 -12.97
CA LEU A 111 -21.89 -4.56 -11.77
C LEU A 111 -20.43 -4.20 -11.41
N ASP A 112 -19.53 -5.17 -11.40
CA ASP A 112 -18.11 -4.94 -11.15
C ASP A 112 -17.49 -4.03 -12.21
N THR A 113 -17.87 -4.21 -13.49
CA THR A 113 -17.42 -3.34 -14.58
C THR A 113 -17.81 -1.88 -14.34
N LEU A 114 -19.05 -1.62 -13.89
CA LEU A 114 -19.49 -0.27 -13.50
C LEU A 114 -18.69 0.26 -12.30
N GLY A 115 -18.42 -0.60 -11.32
CA GLY A 115 -17.55 -0.27 -10.19
C GLY A 115 -16.15 0.14 -10.64
N ILE A 116 -15.54 -0.62 -11.55
CA ILE A 116 -14.23 -0.33 -12.15
C ILE A 116 -14.26 1.01 -12.89
N CYS A 117 -15.28 1.29 -13.71
CA CYS A 117 -15.42 2.58 -14.39
C CYS A 117 -15.43 3.75 -13.39
N ALA A 118 -16.18 3.63 -12.29
CA ALA A 118 -16.22 4.66 -11.25
C ALA A 118 -14.87 4.82 -10.51
N THR A 119 -14.15 3.72 -10.24
CA THR A 119 -12.78 3.81 -9.68
C THR A 119 -11.83 4.56 -10.59
N ARG A 120 -11.88 4.30 -11.91
CA ARG A 120 -11.05 4.97 -12.91
C ARG A 120 -11.42 6.43 -13.08
N LEU A 121 -12.70 6.79 -12.93
CA LEU A 121 -13.15 8.18 -12.88
C LEU A 121 -12.50 8.95 -11.73
N ASN A 122 -12.50 8.37 -10.52
CA ASN A 122 -11.83 8.97 -9.35
C ASN A 122 -10.31 9.03 -9.53
N ALA A 123 -9.70 8.02 -10.15
CA ALA A 123 -8.27 8.03 -10.48
C ALA A 123 -7.91 9.19 -11.42
N MET A 124 -8.69 9.42 -12.49
CA MET A 124 -8.48 10.54 -13.42
C MET A 124 -8.58 11.90 -12.73
N LEU A 125 -9.53 12.07 -11.80
CA LEU A 125 -9.64 13.27 -10.99
C LEU A 125 -8.38 13.50 -10.15
N LEU A 126 -7.87 12.47 -9.48
CA LEU A 126 -6.67 12.57 -8.65
C LEU A 126 -5.41 12.85 -9.50
N ILE A 127 -5.27 12.20 -10.67
CA ILE A 127 -4.21 12.50 -11.65
C ILE A 127 -4.24 13.98 -12.03
N THR A 128 -5.43 14.52 -12.31
CA THR A 128 -5.62 15.94 -12.67
C THR A 128 -5.16 16.87 -11.56
N ALA A 129 -5.48 16.56 -10.30
CA ALA A 129 -5.04 17.35 -9.14
C ALA A 129 -3.53 17.25 -8.85
N ILE A 130 -2.91 16.09 -9.13
CA ILE A 130 -1.47 15.89 -8.97
C ILE A 130 -0.70 16.67 -10.05
N GLY A 131 -1.14 16.62 -11.31
CA GLY A 131 -0.48 17.27 -12.43
C GLY A 131 0.78 16.52 -12.90
N GLU A 132 1.85 17.23 -13.24
CA GLU A 132 3.06 16.69 -13.89
C GLU A 132 3.80 15.59 -13.12
N LYS A 133 3.55 15.50 -11.81
CA LYS A 133 4.10 14.44 -10.95
C LYS A 133 3.37 13.12 -11.09
N ALA A 134 2.17 13.08 -11.68
CA ALA A 134 1.45 11.84 -11.96
C ALA A 134 1.84 11.28 -13.34
N PHE A 135 1.71 9.96 -13.48
CA PHE A 135 1.55 9.40 -14.81
C PHE A 135 0.20 9.83 -15.38
N SER A 136 0.18 10.28 -16.63
CA SER A 136 -0.96 11.00 -17.22
C SER A 136 -2.15 10.11 -17.60
N GLN A 137 -1.98 8.79 -17.58
CA GLN A 137 -3.03 7.82 -17.92
C GLN A 137 -3.29 6.91 -16.71
N VAL A 138 -4.49 6.35 -16.65
CA VAL A 138 -4.87 5.36 -15.62
C VAL A 138 -4.46 3.98 -16.14
N PRO A 139 -3.47 3.29 -15.53
CA PRO A 139 -3.11 1.94 -15.94
C PRO A 139 -4.28 0.99 -15.74
N GLU A 140 -4.42 0.02 -16.65
CA GLU A 140 -5.53 -0.93 -16.64
C GLU A 140 -5.16 -2.28 -16.02
N SER A 141 -3.86 -2.52 -15.77
CA SER A 141 -3.34 -3.73 -15.13
C SER A 141 -2.25 -3.42 -14.11
N VAL A 142 -2.08 -4.32 -13.14
CA VAL A 142 -0.98 -4.23 -12.15
C VAL A 142 0.40 -4.31 -12.81
N SER A 143 0.54 -5.08 -13.89
CA SER A 143 1.79 -5.20 -14.65
C SER A 143 2.18 -3.88 -15.32
N GLU A 144 1.20 -3.21 -15.94
CA GLU A 144 1.40 -1.90 -16.54
C GLU A 144 1.78 -0.86 -15.48
N ALA A 145 1.03 -0.81 -14.37
CA ALA A 145 1.32 0.08 -13.24
C ALA A 145 2.74 -0.14 -12.70
N ALA A 146 3.14 -1.39 -12.47
CA ALA A 146 4.48 -1.75 -12.01
C ALA A 146 5.56 -1.33 -13.01
N GLY A 147 5.33 -1.54 -14.32
CA GLY A 147 6.22 -1.11 -15.39
C GLY A 147 6.44 0.39 -15.42
N ILE A 148 5.37 1.19 -15.29
CA ILE A 148 5.43 2.65 -15.26
C ILE A 148 6.25 3.14 -14.06
N GLY A 149 6.00 2.61 -12.86
CA GLY A 149 6.69 3.06 -11.64
C GLY A 149 8.18 2.64 -11.56
N ARG A 150 8.67 1.81 -12.48
CA ARG A 150 10.12 1.59 -12.66
C ARG A 150 10.82 2.87 -13.14
N ASN A 151 10.16 3.66 -13.99
CA ASN A 151 10.66 4.96 -14.44
C ASN A 151 10.53 5.99 -13.31
N ARG A 152 11.63 6.68 -13.00
CA ARG A 152 11.72 7.55 -11.81
C ARG A 152 10.70 8.71 -11.85
N ARG A 153 10.24 9.10 -10.66
CA ARG A 153 9.58 10.39 -10.31
C ARG A 153 8.11 10.60 -10.74
N ARG A 154 7.38 9.54 -11.09
CA ARG A 154 5.93 9.65 -11.31
C ARG A 154 5.14 8.86 -10.28
N ILE A 155 4.09 9.49 -9.76
CA ILE A 155 3.04 8.86 -8.97
C ILE A 155 2.15 8.09 -9.94
N VAL A 156 1.96 6.81 -9.68
CA VAL A 156 1.09 5.96 -10.49
C VAL A 156 -0.26 5.91 -9.80
N VAL A 157 -1.32 6.37 -10.47
CA VAL A 157 -2.69 6.32 -9.94
C VAL A 157 -3.50 5.41 -10.84
N MET A 158 -4.14 4.40 -10.25
CA MET A 158 -4.97 3.43 -10.96
C MET A 158 -6.33 3.24 -10.27
N GLY A 159 -7.25 2.57 -10.96
CA GLY A 159 -8.50 2.09 -10.39
C GLY A 159 -8.51 0.56 -10.28
N GLY A 160 -9.70 -0.03 -10.37
CA GLY A 160 -9.88 -1.46 -10.55
C GLY A 160 -9.38 -1.96 -11.91
N THR A 161 -9.07 -3.24 -11.97
CA THR A 161 -8.48 -3.91 -13.14
C THR A 161 -9.48 -4.83 -13.83
N THR A 162 -9.98 -5.83 -13.12
CA THR A 162 -10.81 -6.92 -13.65
C THR A 162 -11.98 -7.20 -12.69
N PRO A 163 -13.17 -7.57 -13.20
CA PRO A 163 -14.29 -8.01 -12.37
C PRO A 163 -13.90 -9.10 -11.34
N GLY A 164 -14.57 -9.10 -10.20
CA GLY A 164 -14.29 -9.99 -9.07
C GLY A 164 -13.20 -9.50 -8.12
N HIS A 165 -12.59 -8.33 -8.36
CA HIS A 165 -11.54 -7.77 -7.52
C HIS A 165 -11.92 -6.41 -6.93
N SER A 166 -11.73 -6.24 -5.61
CA SER A 166 -11.74 -4.91 -4.96
C SER A 166 -10.49 -4.12 -5.30
N THR A 167 -10.49 -2.84 -4.94
CA THR A 167 -9.28 -2.02 -4.96
C THR A 167 -8.22 -2.46 -3.96
N ASP A 168 -8.62 -3.05 -2.84
CA ASP A 168 -7.71 -3.61 -1.85
C ASP A 168 -6.99 -4.85 -2.41
N TYR A 169 -7.70 -5.71 -3.14
CA TYR A 169 -7.11 -6.84 -3.86
C TYR A 169 -6.13 -6.35 -4.93
N VAL A 170 -6.52 -5.39 -5.76
CA VAL A 170 -5.65 -4.81 -6.80
C VAL A 170 -4.39 -4.20 -6.18
N GLY A 171 -4.52 -3.52 -5.04
CA GLY A 171 -3.39 -2.96 -4.30
C GLY A 171 -2.46 -4.04 -3.74
N ALA A 172 -3.01 -5.09 -3.12
CA ALA A 172 -2.25 -6.23 -2.62
C ALA A 172 -1.55 -6.98 -3.77
N GLU A 173 -2.23 -7.18 -4.90
CA GLU A 173 -1.68 -7.81 -6.10
C GLU A 173 -0.51 -7.00 -6.66
N LEU A 174 -0.67 -5.67 -6.80
CA LEU A 174 0.41 -4.79 -7.22
C LEU A 174 1.60 -4.84 -6.25
N ALA A 175 1.34 -4.78 -4.94
CA ALA A 175 2.39 -4.86 -3.93
C ALA A 175 3.14 -6.21 -4.00
N SER A 176 2.46 -7.32 -4.33
CA SER A 176 3.05 -8.66 -4.40
C SER A 176 4.09 -8.83 -5.52
N ILE A 177 4.00 -8.03 -6.58
CA ILE A 177 4.90 -8.09 -7.75
C ILE A 177 5.99 -7.01 -7.73
N LEU A 178 5.91 -6.09 -6.76
CA LEU A 178 6.90 -5.03 -6.56
C LEU A 178 7.95 -5.47 -5.52
N GLU A 179 9.22 -5.18 -5.79
CA GLU A 179 10.30 -5.45 -4.84
C GLU A 179 10.24 -4.50 -3.65
N ASP A 180 10.39 -5.03 -2.43
CA ASP A 180 10.40 -4.25 -1.18
C ASP A 180 9.21 -3.29 -1.04
N ALA A 181 8.00 -3.76 -1.36
CA ALA A 181 6.78 -2.96 -1.29
C ALA A 181 6.10 -3.03 0.08
N ARG A 182 5.61 -1.88 0.57
CA ARG A 182 4.64 -1.79 1.67
C ARG A 182 3.26 -1.51 1.12
N PHE A 183 2.24 -2.09 1.75
CA PHE A 183 0.84 -1.86 1.43
C PHE A 183 0.15 -1.03 2.54
N VAL A 184 -0.53 0.04 2.14
CA VAL A 184 -1.31 0.89 3.04
C VAL A 184 -2.77 0.84 2.59
N ASN A 185 -3.65 0.32 3.44
CA ASN A 185 -5.08 0.43 3.26
C ASN A 185 -5.55 1.70 3.99
N ALA A 186 -5.78 2.76 3.22
CA ALA A 186 -6.34 4.01 3.67
C ALA A 186 -7.86 3.94 3.50
N THR A 187 -8.56 3.69 4.61
CA THR A 187 -10.01 3.45 4.66
C THR A 187 -10.71 4.50 5.53
N ASN A 188 -12.00 4.34 5.80
CA ASN A 188 -12.80 5.25 6.64
C ASN A 188 -12.84 4.88 8.12
N VAL A 189 -12.08 3.85 8.54
CA VAL A 189 -11.88 3.47 9.94
C VAL A 189 -10.48 3.87 10.40
N ASP A 190 -10.34 4.22 11.67
CA ASP A 190 -9.08 4.64 12.29
C ASP A 190 -8.20 3.48 12.73
N TYR A 191 -8.81 2.41 13.23
CA TYR A 191 -8.14 1.16 13.58
C TYR A 191 -8.96 -0.04 13.10
N VAL A 192 -8.33 -1.21 13.03
CA VAL A 192 -9.05 -2.48 13.11
C VAL A 192 -9.51 -2.66 14.55
N TYR A 193 -10.77 -3.05 14.73
CA TYR A 193 -11.36 -3.30 16.03
C TYR A 193 -11.61 -4.79 16.23
N THR A 194 -11.72 -5.24 17.49
CA THR A 194 -12.08 -6.62 17.82
C THR A 194 -13.44 -7.06 17.27
N ARG A 195 -14.32 -6.09 16.96
CA ARG A 195 -15.65 -6.22 16.34
C ARG A 195 -16.13 -4.84 15.87
N ASP A 196 -17.26 -4.77 15.17
CA ASP A 196 -17.79 -3.51 14.64
C ASP A 196 -18.09 -2.48 15.77
N PRO A 197 -17.32 -1.38 15.88
CA PRO A 197 -17.49 -0.40 16.96
C PRO A 197 -18.80 0.38 16.87
N LYS A 198 -19.47 0.39 15.72
CA LYS A 198 -20.80 1.00 15.57
C LYS A 198 -21.91 0.14 16.16
N LYS A 199 -21.68 -1.17 16.28
CA LYS A 199 -22.65 -2.14 16.80
C LYS A 199 -22.33 -2.57 18.23
N HIS A 200 -21.07 -2.47 18.63
CA HIS A 200 -20.57 -2.99 19.90
C HIS A 200 -19.75 -1.93 20.63
N ALA A 201 -20.27 -1.44 21.76
CA ALA A 201 -19.58 -0.44 22.58
C ALA A 201 -18.32 -0.97 23.28
N ASP A 202 -18.18 -2.30 23.40
CA ASP A 202 -17.00 -2.97 23.95
C ASP A 202 -15.93 -3.29 22.88
N ALA A 203 -16.07 -2.73 21.66
CA ALA A 203 -15.08 -2.90 20.61
C ALA A 203 -13.75 -2.22 20.99
N GLU A 204 -12.69 -3.01 21.08
CA GLU A 204 -11.35 -2.53 21.40
C GLU A 204 -10.57 -2.31 20.11
N ARG A 205 -9.87 -1.17 20.02
CA ARG A 205 -8.97 -0.86 18.91
C ARG A 205 -7.71 -1.73 19.00
N LEU A 206 -7.21 -2.18 17.85
CA LEU A 206 -6.01 -3.01 17.75
C LEU A 206 -4.90 -2.19 17.08
N GLU A 207 -3.82 -1.89 17.79
CA GLU A 207 -2.66 -1.18 17.21
C GLU A 207 -1.79 -2.12 16.35
N GLU A 208 -1.75 -3.41 16.73
CA GLU A 208 -1.15 -4.48 15.94
C GLU A 208 -2.07 -5.71 15.94
N LEU A 209 -2.16 -6.42 14.81
CA LEU A 209 -2.75 -7.77 14.75
C LEU A 209 -2.10 -8.63 13.66
N THR A 210 -2.22 -9.94 13.80
CA THR A 210 -1.79 -10.87 12.75
C THR A 210 -2.77 -10.89 11.59
N ILE A 211 -2.27 -11.20 10.39
CA ILE A 211 -3.11 -11.37 9.20
C ILE A 211 -4.16 -12.47 9.39
N ASP A 212 -3.85 -13.52 10.14
CA ASP A 212 -4.81 -14.58 10.49
C ASP A 212 -5.96 -14.06 11.34
N ARG A 213 -5.66 -13.19 12.32
CA ARG A 213 -6.69 -12.57 13.14
C ARG A 213 -7.56 -11.61 12.34
N LEU A 214 -6.98 -10.89 11.37
CA LEU A 214 -7.75 -10.04 10.46
C LEU A 214 -8.71 -10.85 9.60
N ILE A 215 -8.25 -11.98 9.05
CA ILE A 215 -9.08 -12.90 8.25
C ILE A 215 -10.24 -13.45 9.10
N GLU A 216 -9.99 -13.81 10.35
CA GLU A 216 -11.02 -14.27 11.27
C GLU A 216 -12.08 -13.19 11.54
N ILE A 217 -11.64 -11.95 11.83
CA ILE A 217 -12.54 -10.80 12.04
C ILE A 217 -13.39 -10.51 10.79
N ASN A 218 -12.80 -10.65 9.59
CA ASN A 218 -13.49 -10.44 8.32
C ASN A 218 -14.47 -11.58 7.94
N GLY A 219 -14.48 -12.68 8.68
CA GLY A 219 -15.35 -13.84 8.39
C GLY A 219 -14.83 -14.74 7.26
N GLY A 220 -13.53 -14.70 6.95
CA GLY A 220 -12.87 -15.57 5.97
C GLY A 220 -12.24 -14.83 4.79
N THR A 221 -11.88 -15.59 3.75
CA THR A 221 -11.15 -15.10 2.56
C THR A 221 -11.98 -15.02 1.29
N ALA A 222 -13.28 -15.32 1.35
CA ALA A 222 -14.14 -15.36 0.15
C ALA A 222 -14.50 -13.95 -0.34
N TRP A 223 -14.64 -13.79 -1.66
CA TRP A 223 -15.28 -12.63 -2.27
C TRP A 223 -16.80 -12.77 -2.13
N ASN A 224 -17.45 -11.83 -1.45
CA ASN A 224 -18.87 -11.95 -1.15
C ASN A 224 -19.75 -11.23 -2.19
N SER A 225 -19.52 -9.95 -2.46
CA SER A 225 -20.35 -9.16 -3.38
C SER A 225 -19.73 -7.82 -3.75
N ALA A 226 -20.07 -7.28 -4.91
CA ALA A 226 -19.71 -5.92 -5.30
C ALA A 226 -20.26 -4.87 -4.30
N GLY A 227 -19.36 -4.09 -3.70
CA GLY A 227 -19.71 -3.00 -2.77
C GLY A 227 -19.84 -3.38 -1.29
N ALA A 228 -19.39 -4.57 -0.87
CA ALA A 228 -19.39 -4.97 0.53
C ALA A 228 -18.50 -4.06 1.41
N ASN A 229 -18.94 -3.79 2.64
CA ASN A 229 -18.19 -3.00 3.63
C ASN A 229 -17.39 -3.93 4.56
N ALA A 230 -16.24 -4.40 4.11
CA ALA A 230 -15.22 -5.00 4.98
C ALA A 230 -14.12 -3.96 5.26
N VAL A 231 -13.36 -4.13 6.35
CA VAL A 231 -12.17 -3.28 6.61
C VAL A 231 -11.13 -3.48 5.51
N MET A 232 -10.97 -4.73 5.08
CA MET A 232 -10.19 -5.17 3.93
C MET A 232 -10.85 -6.46 3.42
N ASP A 233 -10.95 -6.69 2.11
CA ASP A 233 -11.59 -7.90 1.62
C ASP A 233 -10.74 -9.16 1.87
N GLY A 234 -11.43 -10.30 1.92
CA GLY A 234 -10.84 -11.61 2.15
C GLY A 234 -9.76 -12.01 1.13
N PRO A 235 -10.03 -11.89 -0.19
CA PRO A 235 -9.02 -12.16 -1.23
C PRO A 235 -7.74 -11.33 -1.08
N ALA A 236 -7.84 -10.04 -0.77
CA ALA A 236 -6.68 -9.19 -0.48
C ALA A 236 -5.89 -9.70 0.73
N CYS A 237 -6.58 -10.08 1.82
CA CYS A 237 -5.94 -10.66 3.00
C CYS A 237 -5.18 -11.95 2.67
N ALA A 238 -5.73 -12.79 1.80
CA ALA A 238 -5.08 -14.03 1.35
C ALA A 238 -3.79 -13.76 0.56
N LEU A 239 -3.79 -12.75 -0.33
CA LEU A 239 -2.59 -12.32 -1.05
C LEU A 239 -1.53 -11.76 -0.09
N ILE A 240 -1.93 -10.89 0.84
CA ILE A 240 -1.04 -10.30 1.84
C ILE A 240 -0.37 -11.39 2.68
N LYS A 241 -1.13 -12.39 3.14
CA LYS A 241 -0.61 -13.54 3.88
C LYS A 241 0.37 -14.35 3.03
N ARG A 242 -0.01 -14.69 1.79
CA ARG A 242 0.80 -15.53 0.89
C ARG A 242 2.15 -14.89 0.55
N HIS A 243 2.16 -13.60 0.28
CA HIS A 243 3.34 -12.86 -0.16
C HIS A 243 4.08 -12.14 0.98
N ARG A 244 3.59 -12.27 2.22
CA ARG A 244 4.13 -11.59 3.41
C ARG A 244 4.29 -10.09 3.21
N ILE A 245 3.24 -9.45 2.69
CA ILE A 245 3.26 -8.03 2.34
C ILE A 245 3.13 -7.20 3.62
N PRO A 246 4.14 -6.37 4.00
CA PRO A 246 4.02 -5.49 5.16
C PRO A 246 2.85 -4.54 4.96
N THR A 247 1.84 -4.63 5.82
CA THR A 247 0.55 -3.96 5.61
C THR A 247 0.18 -3.07 6.79
N SER A 248 -0.43 -1.93 6.52
CA SER A 248 -0.98 -1.01 7.53
C SER A 248 -2.39 -0.58 7.16
N VAL A 249 -3.28 -0.46 8.14
CA VAL A 249 -4.65 0.05 8.00
C VAL A 249 -4.73 1.38 8.73
N VAL A 250 -5.18 2.42 8.06
CA VAL A 250 -5.28 3.78 8.62
C VAL A 250 -6.56 4.48 8.17
N ASN A 251 -6.97 5.51 8.93
CA ASN A 251 -7.98 6.44 8.44
C ASN A 251 -7.38 7.33 7.34
N GLY A 252 -7.83 7.15 6.10
CA GLY A 252 -7.33 7.90 4.96
C GLY A 252 -7.78 9.37 4.91
N SER A 253 -8.76 9.78 5.73
CA SER A 253 -9.14 11.19 5.89
C SER A 253 -8.21 11.95 6.84
N ASP A 254 -7.41 11.26 7.66
CA ASP A 254 -6.37 11.88 8.48
C ASP A 254 -5.10 12.07 7.65
N MET A 255 -4.91 13.29 7.13
CA MET A 255 -3.80 13.66 6.26
C MET A 255 -2.42 13.48 6.90
N GLU A 256 -2.29 13.73 8.22
CA GLU A 256 -1.03 13.58 8.92
C GLU A 256 -0.67 12.09 9.03
N THR A 257 -1.64 11.28 9.45
CA THR A 257 -1.49 9.83 9.54
C THR A 257 -1.15 9.22 8.19
N LEU A 258 -1.84 9.63 7.12
CA LEU A 258 -1.61 9.15 5.76
C LEU A 258 -0.21 9.51 5.26
N GLU A 259 0.25 10.75 5.46
CA GLU A 259 1.61 11.16 5.10
C GLU A 259 2.66 10.36 5.89
N ASN A 260 2.45 10.19 7.19
CA ASN A 260 3.38 9.47 8.07
C ASN A 260 3.49 7.99 7.70
N VAL A 261 2.38 7.28 7.48
CA VAL A 261 2.41 5.86 7.14
C VAL A 261 3.06 5.63 5.76
N ILE A 262 2.82 6.52 4.78
CA ILE A 262 3.48 6.43 3.46
C ILE A 262 5.00 6.60 3.62
N LEU A 263 5.45 7.56 4.44
CA LEU A 263 6.87 7.78 4.71
C LEU A 263 7.50 6.76 5.68
N GLY A 264 6.74 5.82 6.21
CA GLY A 264 7.22 4.83 7.19
C GLY A 264 7.55 5.42 8.56
N LYS A 265 6.95 6.56 8.90
CA LYS A 265 7.02 7.22 10.21
C LYS A 265 5.97 6.63 11.17
N PRO A 266 6.07 6.88 12.50
CA PRO A 266 5.00 6.55 13.43
C PRO A 266 3.66 7.15 12.99
N PHE A 267 2.59 6.36 13.05
CA PHE A 267 1.26 6.73 12.56
C PHE A 267 0.17 6.23 13.50
N LYS A 268 -1.03 6.79 13.40
CA LYS A 268 -2.23 6.30 14.09
C LYS A 268 -2.93 5.27 13.21
N GLY A 269 -3.07 4.05 13.70
CA GLY A 269 -3.75 3.00 12.97
C GLY A 269 -3.22 1.64 13.34
N THR A 270 -3.47 0.67 12.49
CA THR A 270 -3.19 -0.72 12.78
C THR A 270 -2.13 -1.29 11.87
N LYS A 271 -1.09 -1.89 12.46
CA LYS A 271 -0.08 -2.64 11.72
C LYS A 271 -0.46 -4.11 11.62
N ILE A 272 -0.39 -4.67 10.41
CA ILE A 272 -0.67 -6.09 10.16
C ILE A 272 0.64 -6.89 10.17
N ILE A 273 0.70 -7.91 11.03
CA ILE A 273 1.84 -8.83 11.16
C ILE A 273 1.61 -10.03 10.23
N VAL A 274 2.55 -10.28 9.33
CA VAL A 274 2.51 -11.28 8.25
C VAL A 274 3.69 -12.26 8.29
#